data_AF-A0A7C4LQC5-F1
#
_entry.id   AF-A0A7C4LQC5-F1
#
_cell.length_a   1.000
_cell.length_b   1.000
_cell.length_c   1.000
_cell.angle_alpha   90.00
_cell.angle_beta   90.00
_cell.angle_gamma   90.00
#
_symmetry.space_group_name_H-M   'P 1'
#
loop_
_entity.id
_entity.type
_entity.pdbx_description
1 polymer ?
#
loop_
_entity_poly.entity_id
_entity_poly.type
_entity_poly.pdbx_seq_one_letter_code
_entity_poly.pdbx_strand_id
1 'polypeptide(L)'
;MAGGVPSFRRRAWVWRPSGAGLIAALLLGWAALAGAADIHQAAEEGDVTRLRALLTASPERVNEPDREGKTPLHFAAAQGQLEAVKLLLEFKADVNARSSSGITPTYLAKGFGKAEVAALLARHGGVTTVQKPAPKLVAVEPKPVVAPTPPRIIPPSALIAAVRSNDLAAVRRAVAASSNAVLTVDAQQWTALHHAVEEGNPEIVKYLLQSGAPVNARALEEVTPLHIAVQRGSPALTALLLEFKADVHARTAIQATPLMLAAARGGAREIVKLLAEAGADLNAKDKYGNTALILSAAAEPDGTAEFLLQRGASVNEAEKNSGFAALHHAVLRGNRPLVEALLGAKADVNAALASGETPLSLALFEERREIAEILRRNGGKTPEQKPLTDLERSLVDQYQRYHLTLATGSFEQVRMLLTQSAPTSNEIRRVFVRQPELAWQIQEKINRDEIAAWASANRSDKDRALMLELVRDGARAGEYQRLTPMPPSPLFKEAQARGWLAPDVPAYALQVTRRGGQVFTLGDYYLVGQRWVIMPALSQVWPGLLPR
;
A
#
# COMPACT_ATOMS: atom_id res chain seq x y z
N MET A 1 -8.65 -50.48 -11.98
CA MET A 1 -8.10 -50.18 -13.32
C MET A 1 -8.56 -48.80 -13.74
N ALA A 2 -7.67 -48.03 -14.36
CA ALA A 2 -7.87 -46.69 -14.94
C ALA A 2 -8.24 -45.53 -13.98
N GLY A 3 -7.22 -44.97 -13.33
CA GLY A 3 -7.25 -43.62 -12.76
C GLY A 3 -6.50 -42.66 -13.70
N GLY A 4 -7.24 -41.84 -14.44
CA GLY A 4 -6.72 -40.87 -15.40
C GLY A 4 -6.03 -39.69 -14.71
N VAL A 5 -4.84 -39.37 -15.20
CA VAL A 5 -4.00 -38.23 -14.81
C VAL A 5 -4.60 -36.93 -15.34
N PRO A 6 -4.84 -35.89 -14.52
CA PRO A 6 -5.09 -34.55 -15.04
C PRO A 6 -3.76 -33.83 -15.30
N SER A 7 -3.60 -33.41 -16.55
CA SER A 7 -2.52 -32.58 -17.08
C SER A 7 -2.30 -31.28 -16.28
N PHE A 8 -1.07 -31.07 -15.80
CA PHE A 8 -0.60 -29.78 -15.29
C PHE A 8 -0.45 -28.79 -16.46
N ARG A 9 -1.44 -27.90 -16.63
CA ARG A 9 -1.25 -26.68 -17.42
C ARG A 9 -0.46 -25.67 -16.57
N ARG A 10 0.67 -25.22 -17.13
CA ARG A 10 1.50 -24.11 -16.64
C ARG A 10 0.60 -22.90 -16.37
N ARG A 11 0.45 -22.50 -15.11
CA ARG A 11 -0.06 -21.16 -14.78
C ARG A 11 1.13 -20.20 -14.84
N ALA A 12 1.08 -19.32 -15.83
CA ALA A 12 1.86 -18.10 -15.83
C ALA A 12 1.56 -17.31 -14.55
N TRP A 13 2.61 -16.74 -13.96
CA TRP A 13 2.53 -15.87 -12.80
C TRP A 13 1.72 -14.62 -13.17
N VAL A 14 0.43 -14.65 -12.87
CA VAL A 14 -0.43 -13.46 -12.84
C VAL A 14 -0.29 -12.89 -11.44
N TRP A 15 0.44 -11.79 -11.35
CA TRP A 15 0.47 -10.91 -10.17
C TRP A 15 -0.97 -10.50 -9.87
N ARG A 16 -1.55 -11.00 -8.77
CA ARG A 16 -2.85 -10.55 -8.26
C ARG A 16 -2.56 -9.51 -7.18
N PRO A 17 -2.99 -8.24 -7.34
CA PRO A 17 -2.77 -7.24 -6.33
C PRO A 17 -3.68 -7.52 -5.14
N SER A 18 -3.08 -7.92 -4.02
CA SER A 18 -3.72 -7.98 -2.71
C SER A 18 -3.76 -6.58 -2.10
N GLY A 19 -4.95 -6.01 -1.92
CA GLY A 19 -5.32 -5.04 -0.87
C GLY A 19 -4.64 -3.65 -0.81
N ALA A 20 -3.45 -3.46 -1.35
CA ALA A 20 -2.68 -2.21 -1.31
C ALA A 20 -3.00 -1.24 -2.47
N GLY A 21 -3.82 -1.69 -3.43
CA GLY A 21 -4.20 -0.93 -4.63
C GLY A 21 -5.17 0.24 -4.39
N LEU A 22 -5.76 0.36 -3.19
CA LEU A 22 -6.61 1.51 -2.83
C LEU A 22 -5.85 2.61 -2.08
N ILE A 23 -4.67 2.31 -1.54
CA ILE A 23 -3.87 3.29 -0.78
C ILE A 23 -2.90 4.03 -1.71
N ALA A 24 -2.43 3.41 -2.79
CA ALA A 24 -1.74 4.12 -3.87
C ALA A 24 -2.68 5.09 -4.62
N ALA A 25 -3.98 4.76 -4.74
CA ALA A 25 -4.96 5.63 -5.40
C ALA A 25 -5.37 6.87 -4.58
N LEU A 26 -5.20 6.84 -3.24
CA LEU A 26 -5.50 7.98 -2.37
C LEU A 26 -4.28 8.85 -2.06
N LEU A 27 -3.06 8.31 -2.10
CA LEU A 27 -1.83 9.11 -2.02
C LEU A 27 -1.45 9.76 -3.35
N LEU A 28 -1.88 9.22 -4.49
CA LEU A 28 -1.85 9.92 -5.79
C LEU A 28 -2.90 11.05 -5.89
N GLY A 29 -3.88 11.10 -4.97
CA GLY A 29 -4.92 12.13 -4.93
C GLY A 29 -4.49 13.47 -4.33
N TRP A 30 -3.33 13.55 -3.69
CA TRP A 30 -2.85 14.77 -3.01
C TRP A 30 -1.60 15.41 -3.63
N ALA A 31 -0.99 14.77 -4.63
CA ALA A 31 -0.02 15.43 -5.50
C ALA A 31 -0.68 16.36 -6.54
N ALA A 32 -2.01 16.30 -6.69
CA ALA A 32 -2.77 17.09 -7.67
C ALA A 32 -2.92 18.58 -7.32
N LEU A 33 -2.35 19.06 -6.20
CA LEU A 33 -2.39 20.48 -5.79
C LEU A 33 -1.01 21.12 -5.59
N ALA A 34 0.06 20.47 -6.03
CA ALA A 34 1.33 21.11 -6.34
C ALA A 34 1.54 21.01 -7.86
N GLY A 35 0.99 21.98 -8.60
CA GLY A 35 1.17 22.10 -10.02
C GLY A 35 2.64 22.25 -10.41
N ALA A 36 3.27 21.12 -10.74
CA ALA A 36 4.37 21.04 -11.67
C ALA A 36 4.08 19.82 -12.55
N ALA A 37 3.82 20.06 -13.83
CA ALA A 37 3.52 18.99 -14.77
C ALA A 37 4.74 18.06 -14.91
N ASP A 38 4.61 16.85 -14.38
CA ASP A 38 5.66 15.83 -14.41
C ASP A 38 5.73 15.19 -15.81
N ILE A 39 6.86 15.39 -16.48
CA ILE A 39 7.14 14.88 -17.81
C ILE A 39 7.32 13.34 -17.79
N HIS A 40 7.73 12.76 -16.66
CA HIS A 40 7.88 11.31 -16.51
C HIS A 40 6.52 10.62 -16.53
N GLN A 41 5.54 11.17 -15.80
CA GLN A 41 4.18 10.65 -15.76
C GLN A 41 3.51 10.71 -17.15
N ALA A 42 3.65 11.84 -17.86
CA ALA A 42 3.12 11.96 -19.22
C ALA A 42 3.77 10.95 -20.19
N ALA A 43 5.07 10.65 -20.02
CA ALA A 43 5.77 9.64 -20.81
C ALA A 43 5.36 8.21 -20.45
N GLU A 44 5.08 7.94 -19.18
CA GLU A 44 4.58 6.66 -18.68
C GLU A 44 3.16 6.35 -19.20
N GLU A 45 2.26 7.32 -19.09
CA GLU A 45 0.87 7.23 -19.54
C GLU A 45 0.74 7.22 -21.07
N GLY A 46 1.77 7.69 -21.79
CA GLY A 46 1.73 7.82 -23.24
C GLY A 46 0.90 9.00 -23.73
N ASP A 47 0.66 10.01 -22.89
CA ASP A 47 -0.09 11.22 -23.25
C ASP A 47 0.78 12.14 -24.14
N VAL A 48 0.77 11.84 -25.44
CA VAL A 48 1.55 12.54 -26.48
C VAL A 48 1.20 14.03 -26.53
N THR A 49 -0.05 14.41 -26.27
CA THR A 49 -0.50 15.81 -26.32
C THR A 49 0.13 16.60 -25.18
N ARG A 50 0.08 16.05 -23.97
CA ARG A 50 0.69 16.66 -22.78
C ARG A 50 2.21 16.65 -22.88
N LEU A 51 2.81 15.55 -23.34
CA LEU A 51 4.24 15.46 -23.56
C LEU A 51 4.73 16.50 -24.57
N ARG A 52 4.00 16.69 -25.68
CA ARG A 52 4.31 17.70 -26.69
C ARG A 52 4.18 19.11 -26.13
N ALA A 53 3.13 19.40 -25.35
CA ALA A 53 2.97 20.71 -24.72
C ALA A 53 4.13 21.02 -23.75
N LEU A 54 4.54 20.04 -22.95
CA LEU A 54 5.65 20.18 -22.00
C LEU A 54 7.00 20.37 -22.68
N LEU A 55 7.29 19.57 -23.71
CA LEU A 55 8.54 19.67 -24.46
C LEU A 55 8.60 20.91 -25.35
N THR A 56 7.46 21.45 -25.79
CA THR A 56 7.42 22.72 -26.52
C THR A 56 7.67 23.91 -25.58
N ALA A 57 7.15 23.85 -24.35
CA ALA A 57 7.38 24.89 -23.35
C ALA A 57 8.81 24.84 -22.76
N SER A 58 9.36 23.62 -22.58
CA SER A 58 10.64 23.38 -21.91
C SER A 58 11.39 22.20 -22.57
N PRO A 59 12.01 22.40 -23.75
CA PRO A 59 12.70 21.33 -24.48
C PRO A 59 13.85 20.66 -23.71
N GLU A 60 14.50 21.38 -22.79
CA GLU A 60 15.60 20.91 -21.96
C GLU A 60 15.19 19.78 -21.00
N ARG A 61 13.89 19.62 -20.72
CA ARG A 61 13.36 18.59 -19.81
C ARG A 61 13.32 17.19 -20.42
N VAL A 62 13.60 17.04 -21.72
CA VAL A 62 13.55 15.76 -22.43
C VAL A 62 14.41 14.66 -21.80
N ASN A 63 15.52 15.05 -21.14
CA ASN A 63 16.45 14.16 -20.44
C ASN A 63 16.48 14.42 -18.92
N GLU A 64 15.48 15.10 -18.37
CA GLU A 64 15.38 15.34 -16.93
C GLU A 64 15.35 13.98 -16.21
N PRO A 65 16.28 13.70 -15.29
CA PRO A 65 16.25 12.44 -14.55
C PRO A 65 15.37 12.55 -13.30
N ASP A 66 14.64 11.48 -12.98
CA ASP A 66 14.02 11.31 -11.68
C ASP A 66 15.05 11.03 -10.57
N ARG A 67 14.58 10.76 -9.35
CA ARG A 67 15.43 10.43 -8.19
C ARG A 67 16.24 9.13 -8.35
N GLU A 68 15.86 8.28 -9.30
CA GLU A 68 16.57 7.05 -9.66
C GLU A 68 17.45 7.23 -10.90
N GLY A 69 17.56 8.43 -11.47
CA GLY A 69 18.31 8.70 -12.69
C GLY A 69 17.57 8.31 -13.98
N LYS A 70 16.29 7.92 -13.89
CA LYS A 70 15.48 7.52 -15.05
C LYS A 70 14.92 8.76 -15.73
N THR A 71 15.13 8.83 -17.04
CA THR A 71 14.56 9.89 -17.91
C THR A 71 13.16 9.52 -18.40
N PRO A 72 12.37 10.47 -18.95
CA PRO A 72 11.07 10.17 -19.56
C PRO A 72 11.10 9.01 -20.58
N LEU A 73 12.22 8.88 -21.30
CA LEU A 73 12.42 7.80 -22.26
C LEU A 73 12.46 6.41 -21.59
N HIS A 74 12.93 6.28 -20.36
CA HIS A 74 12.88 5.02 -19.61
C HIS A 74 11.45 4.59 -19.31
N PHE A 75 10.60 5.53 -18.91
CA PHE A 75 9.19 5.28 -18.59
C PHE A 75 8.39 4.90 -19.83
N ALA A 76 8.51 5.69 -20.90
CA ALA A 76 7.85 5.39 -22.18
C ALA A 76 8.32 4.04 -22.75
N ALA A 77 9.62 3.71 -22.62
CA ALA A 77 10.19 2.45 -23.08
C ALA A 77 9.70 1.24 -22.27
N ALA A 78 9.61 1.36 -20.94
CA ALA A 78 9.14 0.29 -20.07
C ALA A 78 7.66 -0.04 -20.32
N GLN A 79 6.82 0.99 -20.50
CA GLN A 79 5.39 0.80 -20.75
C GLN A 79 5.05 0.43 -22.19
N GLY A 80 5.97 0.69 -23.13
CA GLY A 80 5.79 0.39 -24.55
C GLY A 80 5.02 1.47 -25.31
N GLN A 81 5.10 2.71 -24.86
CA GLN A 81 4.39 3.86 -25.44
C GLN A 81 5.08 4.32 -26.72
N LEU A 82 4.78 3.66 -27.85
CA LEU A 82 5.49 3.87 -29.12
C LEU A 82 5.49 5.32 -29.60
N GLU A 83 4.34 5.99 -29.55
CA GLU A 83 4.21 7.38 -30.03
C GLU A 83 4.89 8.39 -29.08
N ALA A 84 4.88 8.12 -27.76
CA ALA A 84 5.64 8.94 -26.81
C ALA A 84 7.16 8.76 -27.00
N VAL A 85 7.63 7.53 -27.28
CA VAL A 85 9.05 7.26 -27.59
C VAL A 85 9.47 8.00 -28.87
N LYS A 86 8.67 7.96 -29.93
CA LYS A 86 8.95 8.73 -31.16
C LYS A 86 9.07 10.23 -30.87
N LEU A 87 8.11 10.78 -30.14
CA LEU A 87 8.11 12.19 -29.77
C LEU A 87 9.33 12.57 -28.91
N LEU A 88 9.72 11.74 -27.94
CA LEU A 88 10.93 11.98 -27.13
C LEU A 88 12.20 11.97 -27.99
N LEU A 89 12.30 11.04 -28.95
CA LEU A 89 13.43 10.99 -29.88
C LEU A 89 13.46 12.19 -30.83
N GLU A 90 12.29 12.71 -31.26
CA GLU A 90 12.18 13.97 -32.03
C GLU A 90 12.78 15.15 -31.24
N PHE A 91 12.54 15.20 -29.93
CA PHE A 91 13.12 16.21 -29.03
C PHE A 91 14.54 15.88 -28.54
N LYS A 92 15.25 14.96 -29.20
CA LYS A 92 16.65 14.57 -28.89
C LYS A 92 16.84 13.94 -27.50
N ALA A 93 15.90 13.11 -27.07
CA ALA A 93 16.11 12.26 -25.89
C ALA A 93 17.37 11.39 -26.06
N ASP A 94 18.17 11.26 -25.00
CA ASP A 94 19.34 10.39 -24.97
C ASP A 94 18.88 8.92 -24.90
N VAL A 95 18.97 8.25 -26.05
CA VAL A 95 18.63 6.83 -26.23
C VAL A 95 19.43 5.90 -25.33
N ASN A 96 20.60 6.34 -24.88
CA ASN A 96 21.53 5.59 -24.04
C ASN A 96 21.64 6.19 -22.62
N ALA A 97 20.69 7.04 -22.23
CA ALA A 97 20.60 7.54 -20.86
C ALA A 97 20.66 6.38 -19.87
N ARG A 98 21.36 6.57 -18.77
CA ARG A 98 21.56 5.55 -17.74
C ARG A 98 20.92 5.98 -16.44
N SER A 99 20.08 5.12 -15.89
CA SER A 99 19.64 5.25 -14.50
C SER A 99 20.82 5.15 -13.53
N SER A 100 20.56 5.44 -12.25
CA SER A 100 21.52 5.24 -11.16
C SER A 100 22.01 3.79 -11.02
N SER A 101 21.25 2.82 -11.55
CA SER A 101 21.62 1.41 -11.63
C SER A 101 22.29 1.02 -12.96
N GLY A 102 22.52 1.98 -13.86
CA GLY A 102 23.15 1.78 -15.16
C GLY A 102 22.20 1.22 -16.24
N ILE A 103 20.90 1.22 -15.98
CA ILE A 103 19.88 0.67 -16.89
C ILE A 103 19.61 1.66 -18.02
N THR A 104 19.46 1.16 -19.26
CA THR A 104 19.07 1.96 -20.43
C THR A 104 17.60 1.77 -20.81
N PRO A 105 16.98 2.71 -21.54
CA PRO A 105 15.61 2.56 -22.04
C PRO A 105 15.40 1.30 -22.89
N THR A 106 16.37 0.97 -23.75
CA THR A 106 16.32 -0.23 -24.61
C THR A 106 16.36 -1.53 -23.80
N TYR A 107 17.12 -1.56 -22.69
CA TYR A 107 17.12 -2.70 -21.77
C TYR A 107 15.73 -2.91 -21.13
N LEU A 108 15.07 -1.83 -20.70
CA LEU A 108 13.72 -1.90 -20.15
C LEU A 108 12.69 -2.39 -21.18
N ALA A 109 12.68 -1.80 -22.38
CA ALA A 109 11.76 -2.22 -23.44
C ALA A 109 11.89 -3.72 -23.76
N LYS A 110 13.12 -4.24 -23.79
CA LYS A 110 13.36 -5.68 -24.01
C LYS A 110 12.95 -6.54 -22.81
N GLY A 111 13.29 -6.12 -21.60
CA GLY A 111 12.95 -6.83 -20.36
C GLY A 111 11.44 -6.95 -20.12
N PHE A 112 10.67 -5.92 -20.51
CA PHE A 112 9.21 -5.90 -20.42
C PHE A 112 8.50 -6.42 -21.68
N GLY A 113 9.23 -6.99 -22.64
CA GLY A 113 8.66 -7.61 -23.84
C GLY A 113 8.05 -6.64 -24.85
N LYS A 114 8.42 -5.35 -24.83
CA LYS A 114 7.94 -4.30 -25.73
C LYS A 114 8.73 -4.32 -27.05
N ALA A 115 8.48 -5.35 -27.87
CA ALA A 115 9.27 -5.66 -29.06
C ALA A 115 9.38 -4.50 -30.07
N GLU A 116 8.28 -3.79 -30.33
CA GLU A 116 8.26 -2.67 -31.29
C GLU A 116 9.08 -1.47 -30.80
N VAL A 117 8.95 -1.13 -29.52
CA VAL A 117 9.72 -0.04 -28.90
C VAL A 117 11.20 -0.40 -28.78
N ALA A 118 11.52 -1.65 -28.41
CA ALA A 118 12.90 -2.13 -28.38
C ALA A 118 13.55 -2.09 -29.77
N ALA A 119 12.81 -2.46 -30.82
CA ALA A 119 13.28 -2.36 -32.20
C ALA A 119 13.49 -0.91 -32.64
N LEU A 120 12.58 0.00 -32.27
CA LEU A 120 12.72 1.43 -32.55
C LEU A 120 13.96 2.02 -31.85
N LEU A 121 14.14 1.79 -30.56
CA LEU A 121 15.29 2.28 -29.80
C LEU A 121 16.61 1.70 -30.33
N ALA A 122 16.62 0.43 -30.72
CA ALA A 122 17.80 -0.19 -31.33
C ALA A 122 18.18 0.46 -32.68
N ARG A 123 17.19 0.83 -33.51
CA ARG A 123 17.44 1.59 -34.76
C ARG A 123 18.06 2.96 -34.51
N HIS A 124 17.76 3.56 -33.37
CA HIS A 124 18.34 4.82 -32.92
C HIS A 124 19.66 4.64 -32.13
N GLY A 125 20.27 3.45 -32.13
CA GLY A 125 21.57 3.20 -31.49
C GLY A 125 21.50 2.88 -29.99
N GLY A 126 20.33 2.49 -29.49
CA GLY A 126 20.11 2.13 -28.09
C GLY A 126 20.78 0.79 -27.71
N VAL A 127 21.61 0.79 -26.67
CA VAL A 127 22.30 -0.42 -26.19
C VAL A 127 21.49 -1.17 -25.13
N THR A 128 21.65 -2.49 -25.06
CA THR A 128 20.96 -3.37 -24.10
C THR A 128 21.84 -3.76 -22.91
N THR A 129 22.97 -3.08 -22.72
CA THR A 129 23.93 -3.41 -21.67
C THR A 129 23.73 -2.49 -20.46
N VAL A 130 23.77 -3.09 -19.27
CA VAL A 130 23.85 -2.36 -18.00
C VAL A 130 25.34 -2.12 -17.74
N GLN A 131 25.86 -0.94 -18.06
CA GLN A 131 27.26 -0.58 -17.78
C GLN A 131 27.30 0.60 -16.81
N LYS A 132 27.94 0.42 -15.65
CA LYS A 132 28.50 1.54 -14.88
C LYS A 132 29.67 2.15 -15.68
N PRO A 133 29.88 3.47 -15.68
CA PRO A 133 31.10 4.03 -16.25
C PRO A 133 32.31 3.40 -15.53
N ALA A 134 33.17 2.72 -16.30
CA ALA A 134 34.36 2.07 -15.76
C ALA A 134 35.40 3.13 -15.33
N PRO A 135 36.16 2.89 -14.24
CA PRO A 135 37.36 3.69 -13.97
C PRO A 135 38.38 3.43 -15.08
N LYS A 136 39.13 4.47 -15.48
CA LYS A 136 40.20 4.35 -16.47
C LYS A 136 41.27 3.37 -15.96
N LEU A 137 41.32 2.19 -16.57
CA LEU A 137 42.34 1.17 -16.31
C LEU A 137 43.48 1.31 -17.33
N VAL A 138 44.67 1.54 -16.79
CA VAL A 138 45.95 1.55 -17.50
C VAL A 138 46.25 0.15 -18.02
N ALA A 139 46.60 0.06 -19.30
CA ALA A 139 46.92 -1.18 -19.98
C ALA A 139 48.17 -1.84 -19.39
N VAL A 140 48.09 -3.15 -19.13
CA VAL A 140 49.26 -4.03 -18.96
C VAL A 140 49.06 -5.21 -19.92
N GLU A 141 50.01 -5.37 -20.83
CA GLU A 141 50.01 -6.42 -21.86
C GLU A 141 50.21 -7.83 -21.27
N PRO A 142 49.65 -8.89 -21.88
CA PRO A 142 49.86 -10.26 -21.40
C PRO A 142 51.08 -10.92 -22.07
N LYS A 143 51.88 -11.66 -21.28
CA LYS A 143 52.86 -12.63 -21.79
C LYS A 143 52.23 -14.02 -21.99
N PRO A 144 52.69 -14.82 -22.96
CA PRO A 144 52.05 -16.07 -23.35
C PRO A 144 52.62 -17.27 -22.57
N VAL A 145 51.77 -18.15 -22.04
CA VAL A 145 52.21 -19.46 -21.49
C VAL A 145 51.18 -20.57 -21.74
N VAL A 146 51.59 -21.51 -22.61
CA VAL A 146 51.37 -22.97 -22.65
C VAL A 146 49.97 -23.54 -22.39
N ALA A 147 49.41 -24.19 -23.42
CA ALA A 147 48.14 -24.92 -23.37
C ALA A 147 48.25 -26.26 -22.61
N PRO A 148 47.31 -26.57 -21.69
CA PRO A 148 47.01 -27.94 -21.31
C PRO A 148 45.79 -28.46 -22.09
N THR A 149 45.81 -29.77 -22.35
CA THR A 149 44.75 -30.60 -22.95
C THR A 149 43.33 -30.21 -22.53
N PRO A 150 42.34 -30.23 -23.44
CA PRO A 150 41.01 -29.70 -23.16
C PRO A 150 40.30 -30.56 -22.11
N PRO A 151 39.93 -30.02 -20.94
CA PRO A 151 39.04 -30.70 -20.03
C PRO A 151 37.66 -30.84 -20.70
N ARG A 152 37.02 -32.01 -20.54
CA ARG A 152 35.62 -32.22 -20.93
C ARG A 152 34.79 -31.04 -20.42
N ILE A 153 34.28 -30.22 -21.34
CA ILE A 153 33.42 -29.09 -21.05
C ILE A 153 32.13 -29.66 -20.46
N ILE A 154 31.99 -29.60 -19.15
CA ILE A 154 30.69 -29.75 -18.51
C ILE A 154 30.02 -28.39 -18.67
N PRO A 155 29.00 -28.24 -19.54
CA PRO A 155 28.36 -26.95 -19.68
C PRO A 155 27.70 -26.57 -18.34
N PRO A 156 27.76 -25.30 -17.92
CA PRO A 156 27.18 -24.77 -16.67
C PRO A 156 25.67 -25.02 -16.42
N SER A 157 25.00 -25.82 -17.25
CA SER A 157 23.56 -26.03 -17.29
C SER A 157 23.09 -27.39 -16.76
N ALA A 158 23.94 -28.42 -16.68
CA ALA A 158 23.49 -29.77 -16.32
C ALA A 158 23.04 -29.87 -14.85
N LEU A 159 23.81 -29.31 -13.92
CA LEU A 159 23.45 -29.30 -12.49
C LEU A 159 22.23 -28.41 -12.24
N ILE A 160 22.20 -27.20 -12.81
CA ILE A 160 21.07 -26.27 -12.66
C ILE A 160 19.79 -26.89 -13.25
N ALA A 161 19.86 -27.57 -14.39
CA ALA A 161 18.73 -28.27 -14.97
C ALA A 161 18.21 -29.40 -14.06
N ALA A 162 19.12 -30.19 -13.48
CA ALA A 162 18.76 -31.27 -12.54
C ALA A 162 18.09 -30.73 -11.27
N VAL A 163 18.55 -29.58 -10.76
CA VAL A 163 17.94 -28.88 -9.63
C VAL A 163 16.54 -28.38 -10.00
N ARG A 164 16.38 -27.72 -11.15
CA ARG A 164 15.08 -27.21 -11.63
C ARG A 164 14.07 -28.32 -11.94
N SER A 165 14.54 -29.52 -12.29
CA SER A 165 13.68 -30.70 -12.41
C SER A 165 13.38 -31.38 -11.07
N ASN A 166 13.91 -30.85 -9.96
CA ASN A 166 13.77 -31.37 -8.62
C ASN A 166 14.17 -32.86 -8.47
N ASP A 167 15.17 -33.31 -9.23
CA ASP A 167 15.65 -34.70 -9.24
C ASP A 167 16.96 -34.81 -8.46
N LEU A 168 16.86 -35.22 -7.20
CA LEU A 168 18.02 -35.42 -6.32
C LEU A 168 19.03 -36.42 -6.88
N ALA A 169 18.59 -37.47 -7.59
CA ALA A 169 19.49 -38.46 -8.16
C ALA A 169 20.28 -37.86 -9.33
N ALA A 170 19.64 -37.05 -10.18
CA ALA A 170 20.33 -36.29 -11.23
C ALA A 170 21.30 -35.27 -10.64
N VAL A 171 20.91 -34.56 -9.57
CA VAL A 171 21.79 -33.62 -8.86
C VAL A 171 23.03 -34.34 -8.32
N ARG A 172 22.87 -35.50 -7.67
CA ARG A 172 23.99 -36.31 -7.16
C ARG A 172 24.94 -36.74 -8.29
N ARG A 173 24.41 -37.23 -9.40
CA ARG A 173 25.21 -37.60 -10.58
C ARG A 173 25.97 -36.39 -11.15
N ALA A 174 25.31 -35.24 -11.26
CA ALA A 174 25.92 -34.02 -11.80
C ALA A 174 27.07 -33.50 -10.91
N VAL A 175 26.89 -33.50 -9.58
CA VAL A 175 27.95 -33.12 -8.63
C VAL A 175 29.10 -34.13 -8.62
N ALA A 176 28.79 -35.44 -8.69
CA ALA A 176 29.82 -36.48 -8.76
C ALA A 176 30.65 -36.41 -10.05
N ALA A 177 30.05 -35.96 -11.16
CA ALA A 177 30.75 -35.77 -12.43
C ALA A 177 31.70 -34.55 -12.40
N SER A 178 31.41 -33.53 -11.61
CA SER A 178 32.31 -32.40 -11.33
C SER A 178 31.93 -31.67 -10.06
N SER A 179 32.83 -31.71 -9.08
CA SER A 179 32.69 -30.98 -7.82
C SER A 179 32.55 -29.48 -8.04
N ASN A 180 33.22 -28.91 -9.05
CA ASN A 180 33.14 -27.48 -9.38
C ASN A 180 31.79 -27.07 -9.99
N ALA A 181 30.91 -28.02 -10.35
CA ALA A 181 29.59 -27.70 -10.89
C ALA A 181 28.74 -26.88 -9.90
N VAL A 182 28.93 -27.06 -8.58
CA VAL A 182 28.20 -26.31 -7.54
C VAL A 182 28.51 -24.81 -7.51
N LEU A 183 29.61 -24.39 -8.14
CA LEU A 183 30.04 -22.98 -8.23
C LEU A 183 29.51 -22.28 -9.48
N THR A 184 28.92 -23.02 -10.42
CA THR A 184 28.42 -22.47 -11.67
C THR A 184 27.23 -21.54 -11.43
N VAL A 185 27.14 -20.52 -12.26
CA VAL A 185 26.06 -19.53 -12.26
C VAL A 185 25.37 -19.44 -13.61
N ASP A 186 24.10 -19.06 -13.63
CA ASP A 186 23.38 -18.73 -14.86
C ASP A 186 23.53 -17.24 -15.26
N ALA A 187 22.76 -16.81 -16.26
CA ALA A 187 22.79 -15.43 -16.76
C ALA A 187 22.38 -14.37 -15.72
N GLN A 188 21.67 -14.76 -14.66
CA GLN A 188 21.28 -13.88 -13.54
C GLN A 188 22.25 -13.98 -12.35
N GLN A 189 23.41 -14.62 -12.53
CA GLN A 189 24.35 -14.95 -11.46
C GLN A 189 23.75 -15.91 -10.41
N TRP A 190 22.68 -16.65 -10.74
CA TRP A 190 22.11 -17.62 -9.81
C TRP A 190 22.93 -18.92 -9.83
N THR A 191 23.36 -19.36 -8.65
CA THR A 191 23.97 -20.67 -8.45
C THR A 191 22.93 -21.79 -8.40
N ALA A 192 23.37 -23.04 -8.51
CA ALA A 192 22.52 -24.21 -8.26
C ALA A 192 21.82 -24.17 -6.89
N LEU A 193 22.45 -23.55 -5.87
CA LEU A 193 21.86 -23.39 -4.55
C LEU A 193 20.68 -22.39 -4.56
N HIS A 194 20.77 -21.29 -5.31
CA HIS A 194 19.64 -20.35 -5.47
C HIS A 194 18.43 -21.06 -6.08
N HIS A 195 18.65 -21.80 -7.17
CA HIS A 195 17.59 -22.60 -7.80
C HIS A 195 17.01 -23.65 -6.84
N ALA A 196 17.85 -24.35 -6.07
CA ALA A 196 17.38 -25.39 -5.14
C ALA A 196 16.51 -24.80 -4.01
N VAL A 197 16.91 -23.64 -3.49
CA VAL A 197 16.12 -22.91 -2.48
C VAL A 197 14.83 -22.36 -3.08
N GLU A 198 14.82 -21.95 -4.35
CA GLU A 198 13.61 -21.50 -5.04
C GLU A 198 12.63 -22.65 -5.35
N GLU A 199 13.12 -23.84 -5.69
CA GLU A 199 12.28 -25.02 -5.87
C GLU A 199 11.74 -25.52 -4.52
N GLY A 200 12.57 -25.46 -3.47
CA GLY A 200 12.15 -25.70 -2.09
C GLY A 200 12.25 -27.11 -1.59
N ASN A 201 13.20 -27.84 -2.15
CA ASN A 201 13.51 -29.18 -1.69
C ASN A 201 14.68 -29.12 -0.68
N PRO A 202 14.42 -29.28 0.63
CA PRO A 202 15.47 -29.20 1.65
C PRO A 202 16.56 -30.25 1.45
N GLU A 203 16.24 -31.42 0.88
CA GLU A 203 17.21 -32.49 0.63
C GLU A 203 18.22 -32.10 -0.45
N ILE A 204 17.76 -31.48 -1.53
CA ILE A 204 18.65 -30.96 -2.58
C ILE A 204 19.50 -29.82 -2.03
N VAL A 205 18.90 -28.89 -1.28
CA VAL A 205 19.62 -27.78 -0.65
C VAL A 205 20.71 -28.29 0.29
N LYS A 206 20.38 -29.23 1.19
CA LYS A 206 21.31 -29.85 2.13
C LYS A 206 22.45 -30.56 1.40
N TYR A 207 22.14 -31.33 0.36
CA TYR A 207 23.15 -32.03 -0.43
C TYR A 207 24.11 -31.06 -1.12
N LEU A 208 23.61 -29.98 -1.73
CA LEU A 208 24.44 -28.97 -2.38
C LEU A 208 25.36 -28.26 -1.38
N LEU A 209 24.86 -27.90 -0.20
CA LEU A 209 25.66 -27.28 0.87
C LEU A 209 26.76 -28.22 1.38
N GLN A 210 26.44 -29.50 1.61
CA GLN A 210 27.44 -30.52 1.99
C GLN A 210 28.48 -30.77 0.88
N SER A 211 28.12 -30.50 -0.37
CA SER A 211 29.01 -30.59 -1.53
C SER A 211 29.83 -29.32 -1.76
N GLY A 212 29.80 -28.36 -0.85
CA GLY A 212 30.59 -27.12 -0.92
C GLY A 212 29.96 -25.99 -1.73
N ALA A 213 28.64 -26.03 -1.98
CA ALA A 213 27.96 -24.90 -2.59
C ALA A 213 28.09 -23.63 -1.70
N PRO A 214 28.44 -22.47 -2.27
CA PRO A 214 28.64 -21.24 -1.51
C PRO A 214 27.32 -20.74 -0.92
N VAL A 215 27.15 -20.93 0.40
CA VAL A 215 25.92 -20.56 1.14
C VAL A 215 25.56 -19.07 1.01
N ASN A 216 26.58 -18.21 0.89
CA ASN A 216 26.47 -16.75 0.79
C ASN A 216 26.71 -16.22 -0.63
N ALA A 217 26.57 -17.05 -1.66
CA ALA A 217 26.66 -16.57 -3.04
C ALA A 217 25.67 -15.43 -3.28
N ARG A 218 26.11 -14.41 -4.03
CA ARG A 218 25.31 -13.23 -4.36
C ARG A 218 24.94 -13.28 -5.84
N ALA A 219 23.65 -13.34 -6.12
CA ALA A 219 23.09 -13.15 -7.45
C ALA A 219 23.04 -11.67 -7.83
N LEU A 220 22.41 -11.36 -8.98
CA LEU A 220 22.01 -9.98 -9.29
C LEU A 220 21.19 -9.38 -8.15
N GLU A 221 21.25 -8.05 -8.03
CA GLU A 221 20.68 -7.30 -6.90
C GLU A 221 21.21 -7.74 -5.52
N GLU A 222 22.36 -8.43 -5.51
CA GLU A 222 23.03 -8.89 -4.29
C GLU A 222 22.18 -9.86 -3.45
N VAL A 223 21.22 -10.53 -4.07
CA VAL A 223 20.35 -11.53 -3.44
C VAL A 223 21.14 -12.77 -3.08
N THR A 224 20.90 -13.33 -1.89
CA THR A 224 21.53 -14.58 -1.41
C THR A 224 20.49 -15.69 -1.27
N PRO A 225 20.89 -16.98 -1.17
CA PRO A 225 19.96 -18.08 -0.93
C PRO A 225 19.10 -17.87 0.33
N LEU A 226 19.63 -17.23 1.38
CA LEU A 226 18.86 -16.92 2.60
C LEU A 226 17.72 -15.93 2.32
N HIS A 227 17.94 -14.91 1.49
CA HIS A 227 16.87 -13.99 1.08
C HIS A 227 15.75 -14.74 0.34
N ILE A 228 16.08 -15.68 -0.54
CA ILE A 228 15.10 -16.48 -1.28
C ILE A 228 14.28 -17.36 -0.32
N ALA A 229 14.94 -18.07 0.61
CA ALA A 229 14.25 -18.90 1.60
C ALA A 229 13.24 -18.10 2.45
N VAL A 230 13.65 -16.90 2.86
CA VAL A 230 12.78 -15.97 3.59
C VAL A 230 11.63 -15.48 2.72
N GLN A 231 11.90 -15.03 1.49
CA GLN A 231 10.88 -14.53 0.58
C GLN A 231 9.84 -15.59 0.25
N ARG A 232 10.23 -16.86 0.18
CA ARG A 232 9.31 -17.98 0.01
C ARG A 232 8.47 -18.30 1.24
N GLY A 233 8.85 -17.80 2.40
CA GLY A 233 8.16 -18.11 3.65
C GLY A 233 8.42 -19.53 4.12
N SER A 234 9.65 -20.06 3.94
CA SER A 234 10.01 -21.42 4.38
C SER A 234 10.91 -21.40 5.62
N PRO A 235 10.37 -21.65 6.83
CA PRO A 235 11.18 -21.77 8.05
C PRO A 235 12.21 -22.91 7.95
N ALA A 236 11.84 -24.03 7.33
CA ALA A 236 12.74 -25.18 7.18
C ALA A 236 13.99 -24.85 6.36
N LEU A 237 13.83 -24.17 5.22
CA LEU A 237 14.98 -23.76 4.39
C LEU A 237 15.78 -22.65 5.06
N THR A 238 15.11 -21.72 5.75
CA THR A 238 15.77 -20.67 6.52
C THR A 238 16.66 -21.27 7.61
N ALA A 239 16.11 -22.18 8.43
CA ALA A 239 16.85 -22.87 9.48
C ALA A 239 18.03 -23.66 8.92
N LEU A 240 17.83 -24.41 7.82
CA LEU A 240 18.88 -25.16 7.15
C LEU A 240 20.02 -24.26 6.66
N LEU A 241 19.72 -23.12 6.03
CA LEU A 241 20.75 -22.20 5.57
C LEU A 241 21.53 -21.57 6.74
N LEU A 242 20.84 -21.22 7.83
CA LEU A 242 21.47 -20.69 9.05
C LEU A 242 22.38 -21.74 9.74
N GLU A 243 21.98 -23.02 9.76
CA GLU A 243 22.81 -24.14 10.23
C GLU A 243 24.14 -24.20 9.48
N PHE A 244 24.10 -23.99 8.17
CA PHE A 244 25.27 -23.92 7.29
C PHE A 244 25.93 -22.53 7.23
N LYS A 245 25.75 -21.70 8.27
CA LYS A 245 26.40 -20.39 8.44
C LYS A 245 26.11 -19.38 7.32
N ALA A 246 24.88 -19.39 6.81
CA ALA A 246 24.39 -18.28 6.01
C ALA A 246 24.52 -16.95 6.79
N ASP A 247 24.97 -15.91 6.12
CA ASP A 247 25.11 -14.57 6.69
C ASP A 247 23.73 -13.97 6.95
N VAL A 248 23.34 -13.93 8.22
CA VAL A 248 22.08 -13.37 8.69
C VAL A 248 21.98 -11.84 8.45
N HIS A 249 23.12 -11.17 8.24
CA HIS A 249 23.23 -9.75 7.96
C HIS A 249 23.46 -9.42 6.48
N ALA A 250 23.35 -10.42 5.60
CA ALA A 250 23.49 -10.21 4.16
C ALA A 250 22.55 -9.08 3.71
N ARG A 251 23.01 -8.24 2.79
CA ARG A 251 22.23 -7.11 2.28
C ARG A 251 22.00 -7.25 0.79
N THR A 252 20.79 -6.95 0.33
CA THR A 252 20.49 -6.79 -1.11
C THR A 252 20.99 -5.43 -1.63
N ALA A 253 20.81 -5.15 -2.92
CA ALA A 253 21.17 -3.88 -3.54
C ALA A 253 20.43 -2.66 -2.95
N ILE A 254 19.25 -2.87 -2.35
CA ILE A 254 18.51 -1.83 -1.60
C ILE A 254 18.89 -1.81 -0.11
N GLN A 255 19.96 -2.50 0.29
CA GLN A 255 20.43 -2.67 1.67
C GLN A 255 19.43 -3.40 2.58
N ALA A 256 18.45 -4.13 2.02
CA ALA A 256 17.50 -4.91 2.81
C ALA A 256 18.16 -6.19 3.34
N THR A 257 17.90 -6.53 4.60
CA THR A 257 18.36 -7.76 5.25
C THR A 257 17.31 -8.87 5.15
N PRO A 258 17.66 -10.15 5.39
CA PRO A 258 16.69 -11.23 5.50
C PRO A 258 15.59 -10.92 6.52
N LEU A 259 15.92 -10.30 7.66
CA LEU A 259 14.95 -9.93 8.69
C LEU A 259 13.91 -8.92 8.18
N MET A 260 14.34 -7.93 7.39
CA MET A 260 13.45 -6.95 6.78
C MET A 260 12.49 -7.59 5.78
N LEU A 261 12.98 -8.51 4.93
CA LEU A 261 12.12 -9.23 4.00
C LEU A 261 11.09 -10.11 4.71
N ALA A 262 11.49 -10.76 5.82
CA ALA A 262 10.58 -11.54 6.64
C ALA A 262 9.49 -10.65 7.26
N ALA A 263 9.89 -9.50 7.82
CA ALA A 263 8.98 -8.53 8.43
C ALA A 263 7.97 -7.94 7.42
N ALA A 264 8.40 -7.63 6.21
CA ALA A 264 7.53 -7.05 5.17
C ALA A 264 6.50 -8.03 4.59
N ARG A 265 6.76 -9.35 4.66
CA ARG A 265 5.89 -10.38 4.05
C ARG A 265 4.54 -10.51 4.77
N GLY A 266 4.52 -10.35 6.09
CA GLY A 266 3.38 -10.77 6.92
C GLY A 266 3.22 -12.30 6.99
N GLY A 267 2.81 -12.82 8.14
CA GLY A 267 2.67 -14.25 8.41
C GLY A 267 4.00 -15.00 8.54
N ALA A 268 5.13 -14.31 8.76
CA ALA A 268 6.48 -14.89 8.76
C ALA A 268 7.11 -14.95 10.16
N ARG A 269 6.28 -14.94 11.22
CA ARG A 269 6.72 -14.90 12.63
C ARG A 269 7.79 -15.93 12.98
N GLU A 270 7.65 -17.17 12.51
CA GLU A 270 8.65 -18.22 12.79
C GLU A 270 10.00 -17.94 12.12
N ILE A 271 9.99 -17.36 10.91
CA ILE A 271 11.22 -16.96 10.20
C ILE A 271 11.88 -15.79 10.93
N VAL A 272 11.10 -14.79 11.35
CA VAL A 272 11.60 -13.65 12.14
C VAL A 272 12.24 -14.15 13.43
N LYS A 273 11.62 -15.14 14.10
CA LYS A 273 12.19 -15.77 15.30
C LYS A 273 13.51 -16.47 15.01
N LEU A 274 13.59 -17.30 13.97
CA LEU A 274 14.82 -17.98 13.56
C LEU A 274 15.95 -16.99 13.26
N LEU A 275 15.66 -15.92 12.53
CA LEU A 275 16.64 -14.87 12.20
C LEU A 275 17.10 -14.11 13.45
N ALA A 276 16.19 -13.75 14.35
CA ALA A 276 16.54 -13.09 15.61
C ALA A 276 17.39 -13.99 16.53
N GLU A 277 17.08 -15.29 16.60
CA GLU A 277 17.88 -16.28 17.35
C GLU A 277 19.26 -16.52 16.73
N ALA A 278 19.37 -16.38 15.41
CA ALA A 278 20.65 -16.39 14.70
C ALA A 278 21.44 -15.07 14.81
N GLY A 279 20.96 -14.09 15.59
CA GLY A 279 21.67 -12.84 15.86
C GLY A 279 21.42 -11.72 14.85
N ALA A 280 20.32 -11.77 14.08
CA ALA A 280 19.96 -10.66 13.18
C ALA A 280 19.90 -9.31 13.92
N ASP A 281 20.47 -8.28 13.30
CA ASP A 281 20.37 -6.91 13.78
C ASP A 281 18.95 -6.38 13.54
N LEU A 282 18.19 -6.21 14.63
CA LEU A 282 16.81 -5.74 14.60
C LEU A 282 16.68 -4.27 14.13
N ASN A 283 17.77 -3.52 14.23
CA ASN A 283 17.82 -2.07 14.01
C ASN A 283 18.56 -1.69 12.72
N ALA A 284 18.95 -2.67 11.92
CA ALA A 284 19.46 -2.42 10.58
C ALA A 284 18.46 -1.55 9.80
N LYS A 285 18.99 -0.72 8.90
CA LYS A 285 18.21 0.15 8.01
C LYS A 285 18.50 -0.16 6.55
N ASP A 286 17.45 -0.19 5.74
CA ASP A 286 17.59 -0.28 4.29
C ASP A 286 18.00 1.08 3.68
N LYS A 287 18.09 1.16 2.35
CA LYS A 287 18.44 2.41 1.64
C LYS A 287 17.46 3.54 1.95
N TYR A 288 16.20 3.22 2.20
CA TYR A 288 15.11 4.15 2.50
C TYR A 288 14.99 4.48 3.99
N GLY A 289 15.78 3.85 4.87
CA GLY A 289 15.71 4.06 6.31
C GLY A 289 14.68 3.18 7.02
N ASN A 290 14.04 2.24 6.33
CA ASN A 290 13.11 1.32 6.97
C ASN A 290 13.86 0.33 7.86
N THR A 291 13.31 0.06 9.04
CA THR A 291 13.69 -1.05 9.92
C THR A 291 12.71 -2.21 9.77
N ALA A 292 13.07 -3.39 10.31
CA ALA A 292 12.14 -4.52 10.36
C ALA A 292 10.83 -4.16 11.10
N LEU A 293 10.92 -3.35 12.16
CA LEU A 293 9.74 -2.90 12.91
C LEU A 293 8.81 -2.04 12.03
N ILE A 294 9.34 -1.06 11.30
CA ILE A 294 8.57 -0.21 10.37
C ILE A 294 7.85 -1.07 9.32
N LEU A 295 8.59 -2.00 8.68
CA LEU A 295 8.04 -2.88 7.65
C LEU A 295 6.95 -3.81 8.19
N SER A 296 7.14 -4.38 9.38
CA SER A 296 6.12 -5.24 10.03
C SER A 296 4.87 -4.46 10.44
N ALA A 297 5.00 -3.19 10.84
CA ALA A 297 3.86 -2.34 11.17
C ALA A 297 3.04 -1.96 9.92
N ALA A 298 3.68 -1.92 8.75
CA ALA A 298 3.03 -1.70 7.45
C ALA A 298 2.38 -2.98 6.88
N ALA A 299 2.82 -4.16 7.32
CA ALA A 299 2.33 -5.47 6.87
C ALA A 299 1.01 -5.89 7.55
N GLU A 300 0.48 -7.06 7.18
CA GLU A 300 -0.70 -7.64 7.84
C GLU A 300 -0.43 -7.96 9.32
N PRO A 301 -1.38 -7.70 10.23
CA PRO A 301 -1.19 -8.01 11.65
C PRO A 301 -1.04 -9.51 11.90
N ASP A 302 0.16 -9.95 12.29
CA ASP A 302 0.50 -11.35 12.58
C ASP A 302 1.29 -11.53 13.88
N GLY A 303 1.45 -10.45 14.66
CA GLY A 303 2.24 -10.44 15.89
C GLY A 303 3.75 -10.22 15.69
N THR A 304 4.23 -10.06 14.46
CA THR A 304 5.67 -9.88 14.16
C THR A 304 6.21 -8.57 14.74
N ALA A 305 5.46 -7.47 14.59
CA ALA A 305 5.87 -6.17 15.12
C ALA A 305 5.99 -6.22 16.65
N GLU A 306 5.01 -6.84 17.32
CA GLU A 306 5.00 -7.05 18.77
C GLU A 306 6.17 -7.92 19.22
N PHE A 307 6.51 -8.97 18.46
CA PHE A 307 7.70 -9.79 18.74
C PHE A 307 9.00 -8.97 18.62
N LEU A 308 9.14 -8.15 17.58
CA LEU A 308 10.31 -7.29 17.41
C LEU A 308 10.44 -6.28 18.55
N LEU A 309 9.32 -5.69 19.00
CA LEU A 309 9.28 -4.81 20.18
C LEU A 309 9.75 -5.54 21.45
N GLN A 310 9.26 -6.75 21.70
CA GLN A 310 9.69 -7.57 22.84
C GLN A 310 11.18 -7.91 22.81
N ARG A 311 11.78 -7.99 21.62
CA ARG A 311 13.22 -8.24 21.43
C ARG A 311 14.07 -6.96 21.43
N GLY A 312 13.48 -5.79 21.70
CA GLY A 312 14.22 -4.53 21.85
C GLY A 312 14.52 -3.81 20.53
N ALA A 313 13.68 -3.99 19.50
CA ALA A 313 13.76 -3.17 18.30
C ALA A 313 13.53 -1.68 18.62
N SER A 314 14.31 -0.81 17.97
CA SER A 314 14.23 0.65 18.12
C SER A 314 12.87 1.16 17.63
N VAL A 315 12.14 1.80 18.54
CA VAL A 315 10.72 2.17 18.35
C VAL A 315 10.54 3.44 17.53
N ASN A 316 11.46 4.40 17.69
CA ASN A 316 11.34 5.77 17.16
C ASN A 316 12.14 5.99 15.87
N GLU A 317 12.44 4.91 15.15
CA GLU A 317 13.03 5.02 13.83
C GLU A 317 11.99 5.45 12.80
N ALA A 318 12.43 6.22 11.82
CA ALA A 318 11.59 6.72 10.73
C ALA A 318 12.29 6.53 9.39
N GLU A 319 11.51 6.24 8.34
CA GLU A 319 12.02 6.21 6.98
C GLU A 319 12.31 7.61 6.46
N LYS A 320 13.22 7.71 5.48
CA LYS A 320 13.89 8.95 5.10
C LYS A 320 13.03 9.91 4.27
N ASN A 321 12.06 9.40 3.52
CA ASN A 321 11.37 10.21 2.50
C ASN A 321 10.24 11.04 3.11
N SER A 322 9.40 10.41 3.91
CA SER A 322 8.19 11.00 4.46
C SER A 322 8.20 11.05 6.00
N GLY A 323 9.17 10.40 6.65
CA GLY A 323 9.24 10.31 8.11
C GLY A 323 8.32 9.25 8.71
N PHE A 324 7.83 8.28 7.92
CA PHE A 324 6.97 7.23 8.47
C PHE A 324 7.72 6.39 9.50
N ALA A 325 7.07 6.22 10.65
CA ALA A 325 7.54 5.40 11.76
C ALA A 325 6.54 4.27 11.98
N ALA A 326 6.90 3.28 12.80
CA ALA A 326 6.01 2.15 13.09
C ALA A 326 4.64 2.59 13.63
N LEU A 327 4.60 3.65 14.45
CA LEU A 327 3.36 4.20 15.01
C LEU A 327 2.44 4.78 13.91
N HIS A 328 2.99 5.48 12.93
CA HIS A 328 2.22 6.00 11.80
C HIS A 328 1.52 4.88 11.01
N HIS A 329 2.24 3.80 10.69
CA HIS A 329 1.65 2.65 10.01
C HIS A 329 0.60 1.94 10.86
N ALA A 330 0.86 1.72 12.16
CA ALA A 330 -0.10 1.09 13.06
C ALA A 330 -1.42 1.88 13.14
N VAL A 331 -1.35 3.21 13.18
CA VAL A 331 -2.50 4.11 13.16
C VAL A 331 -3.29 4.00 11.84
N LEU A 332 -2.63 4.15 10.70
CA LEU A 332 -3.27 4.07 9.38
C LEU A 332 -3.96 2.72 9.15
N ARG A 333 -3.35 1.64 9.64
CA ARG A 333 -3.90 0.28 9.56
C ARG A 333 -5.06 0.02 10.53
N GLY A 334 -5.32 0.93 11.48
CA GLY A 334 -6.29 0.69 12.53
C GLY A 334 -5.86 -0.41 13.51
N ASN A 335 -4.57 -0.75 13.58
CA ASN A 335 -4.07 -1.83 14.43
C ASN A 335 -3.91 -1.34 15.87
N ARG A 336 -5.03 -1.29 16.60
CA ARG A 336 -5.08 -0.87 18.00
C ARG A 336 -4.09 -1.62 18.91
N PRO A 337 -4.00 -2.97 18.89
CA PRO A 337 -3.03 -3.69 19.72
C PRO A 337 -1.59 -3.22 19.49
N LEU A 338 -1.20 -3.00 18.24
CA LEU A 338 0.14 -2.53 17.92
C LEU A 338 0.35 -1.07 18.34
N VAL A 339 -0.66 -0.19 18.20
CA VAL A 339 -0.58 1.18 18.72
C VAL A 339 -0.32 1.19 20.23
N GLU A 340 -1.09 0.40 20.98
CA GLU A 340 -0.90 0.27 22.44
C GLU A 340 0.49 -0.29 22.79
N ALA A 341 0.95 -1.32 22.06
CA ALA A 341 2.28 -1.90 22.25
C ALA A 341 3.40 -0.90 21.97
N LEU A 342 3.31 -0.12 20.89
CA LEU A 342 4.28 0.90 20.52
C LEU A 342 4.35 2.02 21.55
N LEU A 343 3.20 2.53 22.01
CA LEU A 343 3.15 3.56 23.06
C LEU A 343 3.70 3.04 24.38
N GLY A 344 3.39 1.78 24.75
CA GLY A 344 3.98 1.11 25.91
C GLY A 344 5.51 0.97 25.79
N ALA A 345 6.02 0.82 24.57
CA ALA A 345 7.45 0.82 24.25
C ALA A 345 8.06 2.23 24.10
N LYS A 346 7.36 3.29 24.53
CA LYS A 346 7.79 4.70 24.45
C LYS A 346 7.97 5.21 23.02
N ALA A 347 7.08 4.80 22.11
CA ALA A 347 6.96 5.46 20.82
C ALA A 347 6.67 6.96 20.99
N ASP A 348 7.30 7.80 20.18
CA ASP A 348 7.01 9.23 20.13
C ASP A 348 5.60 9.43 19.54
N VAL A 349 4.65 9.68 20.45
CA VAL A 349 3.24 9.93 20.15
C VAL A 349 3.03 11.17 19.26
N ASN A 350 4.03 12.06 19.20
CA ASN A 350 4.00 13.31 18.44
C ASN A 350 4.99 13.32 17.27
N ALA A 351 5.55 12.17 16.90
CA ALA A 351 6.44 12.06 15.75
C ALA A 351 5.78 12.69 14.51
N ALA A 352 6.37 13.72 13.93
CA ALA A 352 5.78 14.38 12.77
C ALA A 352 6.35 13.81 11.47
N LEU A 353 5.49 13.57 10.49
CA LEU A 353 5.88 13.31 9.10
C LEU A 353 6.54 14.56 8.50
N ALA A 354 7.21 14.41 7.36
CA ALA A 354 7.80 15.51 6.61
C ALA A 354 6.76 16.58 6.19
N SER A 355 5.51 16.17 6.02
CA SER A 355 4.35 17.02 5.74
C SER A 355 3.72 17.65 7.00
N GLY A 356 4.18 17.28 8.19
CA GLY A 356 3.77 17.84 9.48
C GLY A 356 2.64 17.09 10.17
N GLU A 357 2.05 16.05 9.56
CA GLU A 357 1.05 15.22 10.21
C GLU A 357 1.68 14.40 11.35
N THR A 358 0.95 14.31 12.44
CA THR A 358 1.24 13.49 13.62
C THR A 358 0.40 12.21 13.59
N PRO A 359 0.71 11.20 14.41
CA PRO A 359 -0.14 10.03 14.59
C PRO A 359 -1.59 10.40 14.92
N LEU A 360 -1.80 11.43 15.76
CA LEU A 360 -3.15 11.86 16.12
C LEU A 360 -3.89 12.45 14.91
N SER A 361 -3.26 13.32 14.12
CA SER A 361 -3.93 13.87 12.93
C SER A 361 -4.25 12.80 11.89
N LEU A 362 -3.40 11.78 11.74
CA LEU A 362 -3.70 10.63 10.86
C LEU A 362 -4.88 9.82 11.40
N ALA A 363 -4.94 9.55 12.71
CA ALA A 363 -6.05 8.83 13.32
C ALA A 363 -7.38 9.54 13.13
N LEU A 364 -7.38 10.87 13.21
CA LEU A 364 -8.57 11.70 13.00
C LEU A 364 -9.00 11.73 11.53
N PHE A 365 -8.03 11.89 10.62
CA PHE A 365 -8.29 11.86 9.17
C PHE A 365 -8.87 10.51 8.71
N GLU A 366 -8.38 9.41 9.26
CA GLU A 366 -8.86 8.05 8.97
C GLU A 366 -10.07 7.63 9.84
N GLU A 367 -10.66 8.57 10.59
CA GLU A 367 -11.83 8.36 11.44
C GLU A 367 -11.67 7.20 12.46
N ARG A 368 -10.44 7.00 12.96
CA ARG A 368 -10.05 5.96 13.91
C ARG A 368 -10.22 6.43 15.35
N ARG A 369 -11.48 6.67 15.77
CA ARG A 369 -11.82 7.22 17.10
C ARG A 369 -11.10 6.55 18.28
N GLU A 370 -11.16 5.22 18.37
CA GLU A 370 -10.53 4.50 19.48
C GLU A 370 -9.02 4.79 19.55
N ILE A 371 -8.35 4.82 18.39
CA ILE A 371 -6.92 5.10 18.29
C ILE A 371 -6.62 6.58 18.58
N ALA A 372 -7.44 7.51 18.08
CA ALA A 372 -7.31 8.92 18.37
C ALA A 372 -7.42 9.20 19.89
N GLU A 373 -8.35 8.53 20.57
CA GLU A 373 -8.47 8.62 22.04
C GLU A 373 -7.28 8.00 22.77
N ILE A 374 -6.76 6.86 22.32
CA ILE A 374 -5.55 6.27 22.87
C ILE A 374 -4.37 7.23 22.72
N LEU A 375 -4.17 7.81 21.54
CA LEU A 375 -3.10 8.76 21.28
C LEU A 375 -3.24 10.01 22.15
N ARG A 376 -4.45 10.59 22.25
CA ARG A 376 -4.72 11.77 23.09
C ARG A 376 -4.43 11.52 24.56
N ARG A 377 -4.86 10.36 25.10
CA ARG A 377 -4.54 9.94 26.48
C ARG A 377 -3.04 9.78 26.73
N ASN A 378 -2.28 9.45 25.70
CA ASN A 378 -0.82 9.34 25.76
C ASN A 378 -0.10 10.66 25.42
N GLY A 379 -0.81 11.79 25.35
CA GLY A 379 -0.20 13.11 25.09
C GLY A 379 0.01 13.44 23.62
N GLY A 380 -0.65 12.72 22.71
CA GLY A 380 -0.70 13.02 21.29
C GLY A 380 -1.37 14.37 21.04
N LYS A 381 -0.74 15.16 20.16
CA LYS A 381 -1.17 16.49 19.74
C LYS A 381 -1.32 16.51 18.24
N THR A 382 -2.24 17.32 17.74
CA THR A 382 -2.30 17.65 16.33
C THR A 382 -1.31 18.78 16.01
N PRO A 383 -0.83 18.90 14.76
CA PRO A 383 0.00 20.03 14.37
C PRO A 383 -0.70 21.36 14.65
N GLU A 384 0.09 22.40 14.93
CA GLU A 384 -0.39 23.72 15.36
C GLU A 384 -1.44 24.27 14.38
N GLN A 385 -2.65 24.54 14.88
CA GLN A 385 -3.76 25.00 14.07
C GLN A 385 -3.50 26.43 13.61
N LYS A 386 -3.37 26.64 12.30
CA LYS A 386 -3.36 28.00 11.75
C LYS A 386 -4.71 28.68 12.04
N PRO A 387 -4.72 29.94 12.50
CA PRO A 387 -5.97 30.66 12.75
C PRO A 387 -6.83 30.69 11.48
N LEU A 388 -8.11 30.40 11.62
CA LEU A 388 -9.07 30.43 10.51
C LEU A 388 -9.19 31.86 9.99
N THR A 389 -9.16 31.99 8.66
CA THR A 389 -9.56 33.25 8.01
C THR A 389 -11.04 33.54 8.27
N ASP A 390 -11.46 34.79 8.12
CA ASP A 390 -12.86 35.17 8.35
C ASP A 390 -13.82 34.43 7.42
N LEU A 391 -13.40 34.16 6.18
CA LEU A 391 -14.13 33.33 5.22
C LEU A 391 -14.31 31.89 5.74
N GLU A 392 -13.24 31.28 6.25
CA GLU A 392 -13.30 29.91 6.75
C GLU A 392 -14.14 29.79 8.02
N ARG A 393 -14.11 30.79 8.92
CA ARG A 393 -15.02 30.86 10.07
C ARG A 393 -16.47 30.95 9.62
N SER A 394 -16.76 31.81 8.65
CA SER A 394 -18.10 31.96 8.09
C SER A 394 -18.60 30.64 7.48
N LEU A 395 -17.76 29.94 6.73
CA LEU A 395 -18.08 28.63 6.15
C LEU A 395 -18.32 27.56 7.22
N VAL A 396 -17.50 27.51 8.27
CA VAL A 396 -17.68 26.59 9.41
C VAL A 396 -19.01 26.86 10.13
N ASP A 397 -19.31 28.13 10.42
CA ASP A 397 -20.57 28.51 11.07
C ASP A 397 -21.78 28.21 10.18
N GLN A 398 -21.67 28.41 8.87
CA GLN A 398 -22.72 28.09 7.92
C GLN A 398 -22.93 26.57 7.85
N TYR A 399 -21.86 25.79 7.86
CA TYR A 399 -21.91 24.32 7.87
C TYR A 399 -22.56 23.78 9.16
N GLN A 400 -22.16 24.26 10.33
CA GLN A 400 -22.78 23.89 11.60
C GLN A 400 -24.27 24.24 11.65
N ARG A 401 -24.63 25.47 11.22
CA ARG A 401 -26.04 25.90 11.16
C ARG A 401 -26.86 25.09 10.17
N TYR A 402 -26.27 24.71 9.04
CA TYR A 402 -26.91 23.84 8.05
C TYR A 402 -27.30 22.49 8.68
N HIS A 403 -26.33 21.81 9.32
CA HIS A 403 -26.58 20.52 9.97
C HIS A 403 -27.56 20.62 11.15
N LEU A 404 -27.44 21.64 12.00
CA LEU A 404 -28.38 21.87 13.08
C LEU A 404 -29.80 22.14 12.55
N THR A 405 -29.95 22.96 11.50
CA THR A 405 -31.26 23.24 10.89
C THR A 405 -31.88 21.98 10.27
N LEU A 406 -31.07 21.10 9.67
CA LEU A 406 -31.56 19.80 9.18
C LEU A 406 -32.11 18.91 10.30
N ALA A 407 -31.50 18.97 11.49
CA ALA A 407 -31.91 18.12 12.62
C ALA A 407 -33.00 18.74 13.50
N THR A 408 -33.07 20.07 13.60
CA THR A 408 -33.93 20.76 14.59
C THR A 408 -34.84 21.83 13.98
N GLY A 409 -34.67 22.15 12.69
CA GLY A 409 -35.38 23.23 12.03
C GLY A 409 -36.85 22.92 11.79
N SER A 410 -37.68 23.96 11.78
CA SER A 410 -39.07 23.83 11.32
C SER A 410 -39.10 23.45 9.84
N PHE A 411 -40.23 22.88 9.40
CA PHE A 411 -40.40 22.46 8.01
C PHE A 411 -40.02 23.56 6.99
N GLU A 412 -40.47 24.80 7.21
CA GLU A 412 -40.14 25.93 6.33
C GLU A 412 -38.65 26.30 6.36
N GLN A 413 -37.98 26.15 7.51
CA GLN A 413 -36.56 26.42 7.64
C GLN A 413 -35.73 25.39 6.86
N VAL A 414 -36.07 24.10 6.97
CA VAL A 414 -35.42 23.03 6.20
C VAL A 414 -35.69 23.17 4.70
N ARG A 415 -36.93 23.51 4.33
CA ARG A 415 -37.34 23.73 2.94
C ARG A 415 -36.56 24.89 2.31
N MET A 416 -36.48 26.04 2.98
CA MET A 416 -35.67 27.17 2.53
C MET A 416 -34.19 26.81 2.41
N LEU A 417 -33.65 26.07 3.37
CA LEU A 417 -32.25 25.64 3.40
C LEU A 417 -31.90 24.70 2.23
N LEU A 418 -32.80 23.76 1.87
CA LEU A 418 -32.61 22.83 0.75
C LEU A 418 -32.75 23.50 -0.62
N THR A 419 -33.49 24.62 -0.70
CA THR A 419 -33.61 25.44 -1.92
C THR A 419 -32.44 26.39 -2.14
N GLN A 420 -31.65 26.67 -1.10
CA GLN A 420 -30.40 27.44 -1.20
C GLN A 420 -29.26 26.48 -1.59
N SER A 421 -28.27 26.94 -2.36
CA SER A 421 -27.05 26.14 -2.60
C SER A 421 -26.43 25.80 -1.26
N ALA A 422 -26.36 24.50 -0.94
CA ALA A 422 -25.70 24.04 0.29
C ALA A 422 -24.31 24.69 0.39
N PRO A 423 -23.88 25.14 1.59
CA PRO A 423 -22.54 25.70 1.77
C PRO A 423 -21.54 24.79 1.06
N THR A 424 -20.87 25.39 0.08
CA THR A 424 -19.99 24.79 -0.92
C THR A 424 -19.18 23.66 -0.31
N SER A 425 -19.64 22.42 -0.49
CA SER A 425 -19.06 21.25 0.20
C SER A 425 -17.56 21.12 -0.07
N ASN A 426 -17.09 21.64 -1.21
CA ASN A 426 -15.68 21.65 -1.58
C ASN A 426 -14.83 22.64 -0.77
N GLU A 427 -15.36 23.80 -0.37
CA GLU A 427 -14.60 24.82 0.38
C GLU A 427 -14.48 24.44 1.85
N ILE A 428 -15.58 24.00 2.47
CA ILE A 428 -15.53 23.47 3.84
C ILE A 428 -14.70 22.18 3.92
N ARG A 429 -14.75 21.33 2.89
CA ARG A 429 -13.89 20.13 2.81
C ARG A 429 -12.41 20.49 2.73
N ARG A 430 -12.03 21.57 2.03
CA ARG A 430 -10.63 22.07 2.04
C ARG A 430 -10.20 22.52 3.44
N VAL A 431 -11.09 23.18 4.19
CA VAL A 431 -10.81 23.57 5.58
C VAL A 431 -10.64 22.34 6.47
N PHE A 432 -11.53 21.36 6.36
CA PHE A 432 -11.50 20.14 7.18
C PHE A 432 -10.30 19.25 6.87
N VAL A 433 -9.94 19.18 5.59
CA VAL A 433 -8.72 18.51 5.12
C VAL A 433 -7.47 19.15 5.76
N ARG A 434 -7.41 20.49 5.81
CA ARG A 434 -6.28 21.22 6.39
C ARG A 434 -6.28 21.20 7.93
N GLN A 435 -7.45 21.04 8.55
CA GLN A 435 -7.64 21.09 10.00
C GLN A 435 -8.50 19.91 10.47
N PRO A 436 -7.95 18.68 10.48
CA PRO A 436 -8.70 17.47 10.81
C PRO A 436 -9.23 17.46 12.26
N GLU A 437 -8.53 18.12 13.19
CA GLU A 437 -9.02 18.30 14.57
C GLU A 437 -10.26 19.19 14.62
N LEU A 438 -10.27 20.31 13.90
CA LEU A 438 -11.43 21.18 13.81
C LEU A 438 -12.60 20.44 13.15
N ALA A 439 -12.34 19.71 12.07
CA ALA A 439 -13.34 18.87 11.40
C ALA A 439 -13.96 17.85 12.37
N TRP A 440 -13.10 17.16 13.12
CA TRP A 440 -13.51 16.20 14.14
C TRP A 440 -14.38 16.84 15.22
N GLN A 441 -13.94 17.97 15.79
CA GLN A 441 -14.68 18.68 16.83
C GLN A 441 -16.04 19.18 16.33
N ILE A 442 -16.09 19.70 15.10
CA ILE A 442 -17.33 20.13 14.45
C ILE A 442 -18.26 18.93 14.26
N GLN A 443 -17.75 17.80 13.78
CA GLN A 443 -18.55 16.60 13.55
C GLN A 443 -19.05 15.99 14.87
N GLU A 444 -18.23 15.94 15.92
CA GLU A 444 -18.68 15.49 17.25
C GLU A 444 -19.76 16.40 17.83
N LYS A 445 -19.62 17.71 17.65
CA LYS A 445 -20.63 18.69 18.08
C LYS A 445 -21.93 18.51 17.30
N ILE A 446 -21.86 18.41 15.97
CA ILE A 446 -23.03 18.14 15.12
C ILE A 446 -23.72 16.87 15.59
N ASN A 447 -23.00 15.74 15.67
CA ASN A 447 -23.58 14.47 16.11
C ASN A 447 -24.24 14.60 17.49
N ARG A 448 -23.61 15.30 18.45
CA ARG A 448 -24.18 15.52 19.77
C ARG A 448 -25.47 16.36 19.72
N ASP A 449 -25.46 17.45 18.97
CA ASP A 449 -26.57 18.39 18.87
C ASP A 449 -27.76 17.77 18.13
N GLU A 450 -27.51 17.02 17.04
CA GLU A 450 -28.52 16.25 16.31
C GLU A 450 -29.19 15.20 17.22
N ILE A 451 -28.39 14.49 18.02
CA ILE A 451 -28.92 13.48 18.95
C ILE A 451 -29.66 14.12 20.13
N ALA A 452 -29.17 15.23 20.68
CA ALA A 452 -29.86 15.96 21.73
C ALA A 452 -31.22 16.48 21.26
N ALA A 453 -31.28 17.02 20.04
CA ALA A 453 -32.51 17.47 19.43
C ALA A 453 -33.48 16.31 19.17
N TRP A 454 -32.99 15.19 18.64
CA TRP A 454 -33.80 13.99 18.47
C TRP A 454 -34.34 13.46 19.81
N ALA A 455 -33.50 13.41 20.85
CA ALA A 455 -33.89 12.98 22.18
C ALA A 455 -34.94 13.89 22.82
N SER A 456 -34.99 15.17 22.42
CA SER A 456 -36.03 16.11 22.82
C SER A 456 -37.35 15.96 22.04
N ALA A 457 -37.31 15.34 20.85
CA ALA A 457 -38.43 15.22 19.92
C ALA A 457 -39.23 13.91 20.03
N ASN A 458 -38.66 12.81 20.56
CA ASN A 458 -39.32 11.49 20.60
C ASN A 458 -39.59 10.94 22.02
N ARG A 459 -40.81 10.38 22.23
CA ARG A 459 -41.34 9.88 23.51
C ARG A 459 -41.18 8.36 23.68
N SER A 460 -40.22 7.94 24.50
CA SER A 460 -40.34 6.95 25.60
C SER A 460 -39.03 6.96 26.41
N ASP A 461 -39.06 6.83 27.75
CA ASP A 461 -37.83 6.90 28.57
C ASP A 461 -36.82 5.79 28.25
N LYS A 462 -37.28 4.67 27.67
CA LYS A 462 -36.44 3.55 27.22
C LYS A 462 -35.68 3.88 25.92
N ASP A 463 -36.34 4.47 24.94
CA ASP A 463 -35.71 4.83 23.66
C ASP A 463 -34.69 5.97 23.83
N ARG A 464 -34.98 6.89 24.76
CA ARG A 464 -34.07 7.96 25.20
C ARG A 464 -32.83 7.40 25.91
N ALA A 465 -32.99 6.45 26.82
CA ALA A 465 -31.87 5.82 27.51
C ALA A 465 -30.97 5.02 26.56
N LEU A 466 -31.57 4.26 25.63
CA LEU A 466 -30.86 3.45 24.63
C LEU A 466 -30.02 4.29 23.66
N MET A 467 -30.55 5.43 23.20
CA MET A 467 -29.82 6.32 22.29
C MET A 467 -28.70 7.08 23.01
N LEU A 468 -28.91 7.50 24.26
CA LEU A 468 -27.84 8.06 25.09
C LEU A 468 -26.75 7.03 25.41
N GLU A 469 -27.08 5.74 25.51
CA GLU A 469 -26.12 4.64 25.65
C GLU A 469 -25.34 4.41 24.34
N LEU A 470 -26.01 4.39 23.18
CA LEU A 470 -25.36 4.31 21.85
C LEU A 470 -24.41 5.49 21.57
N VAL A 471 -24.72 6.69 22.08
CA VAL A 471 -23.82 7.87 22.05
C VAL A 471 -22.60 7.66 22.95
N ARG A 472 -22.81 7.12 24.16
CA ARG A 472 -21.76 6.89 25.15
C ARG A 472 -20.79 5.81 24.70
N ASP A 473 -21.29 4.81 23.96
CA ASP A 473 -20.53 3.69 23.40
C ASP A 473 -19.96 3.99 21.99
N GLY A 474 -20.28 5.16 21.42
CA GLY A 474 -19.72 5.60 20.13
C GLY A 474 -20.21 4.80 18.92
N ALA A 475 -21.45 4.27 18.98
CA ALA A 475 -22.05 3.52 17.89
C ALA A 475 -22.08 4.37 16.60
N ARG A 476 -21.55 3.79 15.51
CA ARG A 476 -21.31 4.49 14.24
C ARG A 476 -22.58 4.62 13.41
N ALA A 477 -22.59 5.66 12.57
CA ALA A 477 -23.40 5.71 11.34
C ALA A 477 -23.00 4.66 10.27
N GLY A 478 -22.09 3.74 10.60
CA GLY A 478 -21.54 2.70 9.72
C GLY A 478 -21.52 1.30 10.35
N GLU A 479 -22.06 1.12 11.55
CA GLU A 479 -22.41 -0.21 12.10
C GLU A 479 -23.86 -0.61 11.75
N TYR A 480 -24.39 -0.02 10.68
CA TYR A 480 -25.67 -0.39 10.10
C TYR A 480 -25.50 -1.59 9.18
N GLN A 481 -25.34 -2.76 9.78
CA GLN A 481 -25.33 -3.99 9.00
C GLN A 481 -26.77 -4.36 8.67
N ARG A 482 -27.14 -4.06 7.41
CA ARG A 482 -28.27 -4.59 6.64
C ARG A 482 -29.52 -3.70 6.60
N LEU A 483 -29.65 -3.00 5.48
CA LEU A 483 -30.92 -2.48 4.97
C LEU A 483 -31.66 -3.66 4.32
N THR A 484 -32.56 -4.32 5.04
CA THR A 484 -33.46 -5.31 4.43
C THR A 484 -34.68 -4.62 3.84
N PRO A 485 -35.12 -4.99 2.61
CA PRO A 485 -36.42 -4.60 2.10
C PRO A 485 -37.49 -5.09 3.08
N MET A 486 -38.30 -4.17 3.60
CA MET A 486 -39.42 -4.51 4.48
C MET A 486 -40.75 -4.27 3.75
N PRO A 487 -41.83 -4.97 4.13
CA PRO A 487 -43.16 -4.58 3.72
C PRO A 487 -43.39 -3.13 4.20
N PRO A 488 -43.86 -2.24 3.31
CA PRO A 488 -43.93 -0.83 3.61
C PRO A 488 -44.85 -0.58 4.80
N SER A 489 -44.42 0.29 5.73
CA SER A 489 -45.21 0.67 6.89
C SER A 489 -46.56 1.26 6.47
N PRO A 490 -47.59 1.23 7.32
CA PRO A 490 -48.90 1.81 6.99
C PRO A 490 -48.79 3.28 6.53
N LEU A 491 -47.88 4.05 7.15
CA LEU A 491 -47.53 5.42 6.77
C LEU A 491 -46.89 5.51 5.37
N PHE A 492 -46.01 4.58 5.01
CA PHE A 492 -45.42 4.53 3.67
C PHE A 492 -46.45 4.20 2.59
N LYS A 493 -47.31 3.22 2.84
CA LYS A 493 -48.40 2.84 1.93
C LYS A 493 -49.39 3.99 1.75
N GLU A 494 -49.68 4.72 2.82
CA GLU A 494 -50.53 5.91 2.79
C GLU A 494 -49.89 7.06 2.02
N ALA A 495 -48.56 7.24 2.14
CA ALA A 495 -47.82 8.22 1.35
C ALA A 495 -47.80 7.88 -0.15
N GLN A 496 -47.65 6.60 -0.53
CA GLN A 496 -47.77 6.17 -1.93
C GLN A 496 -49.21 6.32 -2.45
N ALA A 497 -50.22 5.94 -1.66
CA ALA A 497 -51.63 6.02 -2.03
C ALA A 497 -52.10 7.47 -2.24
N ARG A 498 -51.49 8.42 -1.54
CA ARG A 498 -51.76 9.86 -1.69
C ARG A 498 -50.85 10.54 -2.73
N GLY A 499 -50.01 9.78 -3.44
CA GLY A 499 -49.13 10.25 -4.51
C GLY A 499 -47.89 11.03 -4.04
N TRP A 500 -47.54 10.92 -2.76
CA TRP A 500 -46.45 11.68 -2.13
C TRP A 500 -45.07 11.05 -2.32
N LEU A 501 -45.04 9.75 -2.61
CA LEU A 501 -43.85 8.99 -2.97
C LEU A 501 -44.15 8.23 -4.27
N ALA A 502 -43.19 8.19 -5.19
CA ALA A 502 -43.37 7.42 -6.42
C ALA A 502 -43.56 5.94 -6.07
N PRO A 503 -44.41 5.20 -6.80
CA PRO A 503 -44.77 3.81 -6.46
C PRO A 503 -43.56 2.85 -6.44
N ASP A 504 -42.49 3.23 -7.11
CA ASP A 504 -41.25 2.48 -7.31
C ASP A 504 -40.15 2.79 -6.28
N VAL A 505 -40.36 3.74 -5.37
CA VAL A 505 -39.39 4.02 -4.28
C VAL A 505 -39.36 2.84 -3.31
N PRO A 506 -38.20 2.19 -3.07
CA PRO A 506 -38.10 1.08 -2.13
C PRO A 506 -37.97 1.55 -0.68
N ALA A 507 -38.71 0.93 0.24
CA ALA A 507 -38.62 1.17 1.68
C ALA A 507 -37.55 0.27 2.32
N TYR A 508 -36.67 0.85 3.16
CA TYR A 508 -35.65 0.11 3.89
C TYR A 508 -35.71 0.40 5.39
N ALA A 509 -35.41 -0.61 6.21
CA ALA A 509 -35.26 -0.45 7.65
C ALA A 509 -33.78 -0.50 8.04
N LEU A 510 -33.33 0.44 8.87
CA LEU A 510 -31.95 0.46 9.36
C LEU A 510 -31.82 -0.44 10.58
N GLN A 511 -31.01 -1.49 10.47
CA GLN A 511 -30.68 -2.37 11.59
C GLN A 511 -29.33 -1.98 12.20
N VAL A 512 -29.32 -1.79 13.53
CA VAL A 512 -28.11 -1.60 14.34
C VAL A 512 -27.78 -2.89 15.07
N THR A 513 -26.57 -3.37 14.89
CA THR A 513 -26.07 -4.55 15.56
C THR A 513 -25.11 -4.14 16.67
N ARG A 514 -25.42 -4.52 17.92
CA ARG A 514 -24.57 -4.26 19.10
C ARG A 514 -23.29 -5.10 19.04
N ARG A 515 -22.19 -4.63 19.66
CA ARG A 515 -21.08 -5.51 20.11
C ARG A 515 -21.63 -6.60 21.03
N GLY A 516 -21.80 -7.81 20.47
CA GLY A 516 -22.47 -8.94 21.13
C GLY A 516 -23.50 -9.67 20.26
N GLY A 517 -23.80 -9.16 19.05
CA GLY A 517 -24.63 -9.86 18.05
C GLY A 517 -26.14 -9.65 18.15
N GLN A 518 -26.62 -8.82 19.09
CA GLN A 518 -28.03 -8.42 19.13
C GLN A 518 -28.31 -7.33 18.08
N VAL A 519 -29.38 -7.50 17.31
CA VAL A 519 -29.80 -6.61 16.21
C VAL A 519 -31.07 -5.85 16.60
N PHE A 520 -31.09 -4.53 16.42
CA PHE A 520 -32.22 -3.63 16.69
C PHE A 520 -32.60 -2.85 15.42
N THR A 521 -33.89 -2.54 15.22
CA THR A 521 -34.35 -1.75 14.06
C THR A 521 -34.64 -0.31 14.48
N LEU A 522 -34.00 0.68 13.84
CA LEU A 522 -33.96 2.07 14.28
C LEU A 522 -34.96 3.02 13.58
N GLY A 523 -35.79 2.51 12.67
CA GLY A 523 -36.86 3.25 12.00
C GLY A 523 -36.92 3.02 10.48
N ASP A 524 -37.86 3.71 9.82
CA ASP A 524 -38.03 3.69 8.36
C ASP A 524 -37.06 4.70 7.69
N TYR A 525 -36.30 4.24 6.68
CA TYR A 525 -35.34 5.03 5.92
C TYR A 525 -35.67 4.96 4.43
N TYR A 526 -35.53 6.09 3.76
CA TYR A 526 -35.83 6.19 2.33
C TYR A 526 -34.68 6.79 1.55
N LEU A 527 -34.48 6.28 0.34
CA LEU A 527 -33.54 6.81 -0.63
C LEU A 527 -34.28 7.78 -1.54
N VAL A 528 -34.02 9.08 -1.39
CA VAL A 528 -34.54 10.12 -2.31
C VAL A 528 -33.36 10.59 -3.16
N GLY A 529 -33.34 10.18 -4.43
CA GLY A 529 -32.17 10.35 -5.30
C GLY A 529 -31.00 9.46 -4.88
N GLN A 530 -29.88 10.04 -4.45
CA GLN A 530 -28.71 9.33 -3.88
C GLN A 530 -28.46 9.62 -2.39
N ARG A 531 -29.45 10.18 -1.68
CA ARG A 531 -29.32 10.52 -0.25
C ARG A 531 -30.32 9.74 0.59
N TRP A 532 -29.84 9.27 1.73
CA TRP A 532 -30.63 8.59 2.75
C TRP A 532 -31.28 9.63 3.68
N VAL A 533 -32.60 9.57 3.82
CA VAL A 533 -33.37 10.45 4.70
C VAL A 533 -33.94 9.64 5.85
N ILE A 534 -33.65 10.08 7.08
CA ILE A 534 -34.23 9.55 8.31
C ILE A 534 -35.55 10.27 8.55
N MET A 535 -36.57 9.54 8.99
CA MET A 535 -37.84 10.10 9.42
C MET A 535 -37.97 10.09 10.96
N PRO A 536 -37.39 11.05 11.71
CA PRO A 536 -37.94 11.36 13.02
C PRO A 536 -39.09 12.36 12.84
N ALA A 537 -40.31 11.94 13.20
CA ALA A 537 -41.47 12.80 13.43
C ALA A 537 -42.12 13.50 12.22
N LEU A 538 -42.44 12.78 11.12
CA LEU A 538 -43.43 13.29 10.14
C LEU A 538 -44.90 13.02 10.51
N SER A 539 -45.18 12.38 11.65
CA SER A 539 -46.56 12.03 12.04
C SER A 539 -47.37 13.17 12.69
N GLN A 540 -46.79 14.37 12.92
CA GLN A 540 -47.52 15.48 13.54
C GLN A 540 -47.56 16.79 12.75
N VAL A 541 -46.87 16.91 11.61
CA VAL A 541 -46.67 18.23 10.97
C VAL A 541 -47.27 18.34 9.55
N TRP A 542 -47.88 17.30 8.97
CA TRP A 542 -48.27 17.35 7.55
C TRP A 542 -49.76 17.15 7.22
N PRO A 543 -50.65 18.15 7.44
CA PRO A 543 -51.98 18.16 6.82
C PRO A 543 -52.13 19.04 5.57
N GLY A 544 -51.11 19.76 5.09
CA GLY A 544 -51.34 20.73 4.02
C GLY A 544 -50.13 21.04 3.13
N LEU A 545 -50.29 20.73 1.84
CA LEU A 545 -49.55 21.24 0.68
C LEU A 545 -48.12 20.73 0.43
N LEU A 546 -47.93 20.11 -0.74
CA LEU A 546 -47.56 20.88 -1.95
C LEU A 546 -48.06 20.17 -3.22
N PRO A 547 -48.67 20.91 -4.18
CA PRO A 547 -48.73 20.53 -5.58
C PRO A 547 -47.49 21.01 -6.36
N ARG A 548 -47.06 20.15 -7.29
CA ARG A 548 -45.99 20.23 -8.30
C ARG A 548 -44.55 20.03 -7.85
#